data_AF-A0A954KE71-F1
#
_entry.id   AF-A0A954KE71-F1
#
_cell.length_a   1.000
_cell.length_b   1.000
_cell.length_c   1.000
_cell.angle_alpha   90.00
_cell.angle_beta   90.00
_cell.angle_gamma   90.00
#
_symmetry.space_group_name_H-M   'P 1'
#
loop_
_entity.id
_entity.type
_entity.pdbx_description
1 polymer ?
#
loop_
_entity_poly.entity_id
_entity_poly.type
_entity_poly.pdbx_seq_one_letter_code
_entity_poly.pdbx_strand_id
1 'polypeptide(L)'
;MSVFRVTPNVSVAQFLSQLTSHNRRLVDLQQQASTGLRILRPSDDPSGLRSVLRAEESISRLETRSSTINAARQLLDQAHIAVLEANQLFVKAGTLATEAIQATDSSEQSVIADEVESLLSQLEVLANTRVADEYVFAGINSDTVPYLFESTSGASTYTGSDVPRTLALPGRSPLVLLQSGADVFQPQSRGTTEYVGSTGAAAGTGTDTARRQGTLTVRHLSTTFSAGSGVTAGTSSVTGDTIIGPAGVHTLTIDDTSGTGTSGTISLNGGDPVTFANTDTDLRVIGSNGEVVYLDTTAITPGFVGDIDLTARGSLSTDEGATQTTIDFSANQVVTNSPTGKITNVDSSNIRRVGGEHLEYTGTSDAFAVLRELRDDIRNLHDLPENERQEAIGRRLTDVHRIRDHLLDVIGQQSVTLAHLDDVQTHVEDTQYELQRQVSETASADIPQVALQLQQAQSQLQYTLATASRLFDVSLLDFLS
;
A
#
# COMPACT_ATOMS: atom_id res chain seq x y z
N MET A 1 -96.32 -7.62 -32.21
CA MET A 1 -95.09 -8.42 -32.41
C MET A 1 -94.61 -8.21 -33.83
N SER A 2 -93.65 -7.30 -34.03
CA SER A 2 -92.92 -7.14 -35.29
C SER A 2 -91.64 -7.96 -35.16
N VAL A 3 -91.56 -9.05 -35.93
CA VAL A 3 -90.33 -9.84 -36.03
C VAL A 3 -89.39 -9.06 -36.95
N PHE A 4 -88.31 -8.53 -36.39
CA PHE A 4 -87.26 -7.86 -37.15
C PHE A 4 -86.70 -8.83 -38.20
N ARG A 5 -86.81 -8.48 -39.49
CA ARG A 5 -86.03 -9.10 -40.56
C ARG A 5 -84.55 -8.80 -40.31
N VAL A 6 -83.80 -9.80 -39.86
CA VAL A 6 -82.34 -9.76 -39.88
C VAL A 6 -81.91 -9.92 -41.35
N THR A 7 -81.26 -8.91 -41.92
CA THR A 7 -80.79 -8.93 -43.31
C THR A 7 -79.68 -9.98 -43.52
N PRO A 8 -79.77 -10.87 -44.52
CA PRO A 8 -78.77 -11.91 -44.83
C PRO A 8 -77.33 -11.40 -45.02
N ASN A 9 -77.17 -10.14 -45.48
CA ASN A 9 -75.85 -9.54 -45.64
C ASN A 9 -75.16 -9.23 -44.30
N VAL A 10 -75.92 -8.99 -43.23
CA VAL A 10 -75.37 -8.72 -41.90
C VAL A 10 -74.86 -10.01 -41.26
N SER A 11 -75.55 -11.14 -41.42
CA SER A 11 -75.14 -12.44 -40.89
C SER A 11 -73.90 -13.01 -41.61
N VAL A 12 -73.81 -12.86 -42.93
CA VAL A 12 -72.62 -13.26 -43.70
C VAL A 12 -71.40 -12.40 -43.38
N ALA A 13 -71.57 -11.07 -43.25
CA ALA A 13 -70.47 -10.18 -42.85
C ALA A 13 -69.99 -10.47 -41.42
N GLN A 14 -70.91 -10.74 -40.50
CA GLN A 14 -70.60 -11.11 -39.12
C GLN A 14 -69.88 -12.46 -39.05
N PHE A 15 -70.28 -13.43 -39.88
CA PHE A 15 -69.60 -14.71 -40.02
C PHE A 15 -68.17 -14.57 -40.56
N LEU A 16 -67.96 -13.79 -41.64
CA LEU A 16 -66.62 -13.55 -42.19
C LEU A 16 -65.72 -12.82 -41.18
N SER A 17 -66.28 -11.87 -40.43
CA SER A 17 -65.58 -11.21 -39.34
C SER A 17 -65.16 -12.20 -38.25
N GLN A 18 -66.04 -13.13 -37.87
CA GLN A 18 -65.73 -14.19 -36.91
C GLN A 18 -64.70 -15.18 -37.47
N LEU A 19 -64.79 -15.58 -38.73
CA LEU A 19 -63.85 -16.52 -39.34
C LEU A 19 -62.44 -15.91 -39.45
N THR A 20 -62.35 -14.62 -39.80
CA THR A 20 -61.07 -13.91 -39.80
C THR A 20 -60.51 -13.74 -38.38
N SER A 21 -61.34 -13.52 -37.35
CA SER A 21 -60.86 -13.45 -35.96
C SER A 21 -60.37 -14.80 -35.44
N HIS A 22 -61.08 -15.91 -35.73
CA HIS A 22 -60.64 -17.26 -35.34
C HIS A 22 -59.35 -17.66 -36.03
N ASN A 23 -59.21 -17.40 -37.35
CA ASN A 23 -57.96 -17.68 -38.07
C ASN A 23 -56.77 -16.88 -37.52
N ARG A 24 -56.95 -15.58 -37.23
CA ARG A 24 -55.90 -14.77 -36.60
C ARG A 24 -55.48 -15.36 -35.25
N ARG A 25 -56.44 -15.74 -34.40
CA ARG A 25 -56.15 -16.35 -33.09
C ARG A 25 -55.39 -17.66 -33.23
N LEU A 26 -55.72 -18.48 -34.23
CA LEU A 26 -55.06 -19.75 -34.51
C LEU A 26 -53.60 -19.53 -34.93
N VAL A 27 -53.36 -18.57 -35.84
CA VAL A 27 -52.00 -18.19 -36.27
C VAL A 27 -51.18 -17.66 -35.10
N ASP A 28 -51.75 -16.79 -34.27
CA ASP A 28 -51.06 -16.25 -33.09
C ASP A 28 -50.68 -17.37 -32.09
N LEU A 29 -51.60 -18.29 -31.80
CA LEU A 29 -51.31 -19.44 -30.90
C LEU A 29 -50.28 -20.40 -31.49
N GLN A 30 -50.28 -20.61 -32.81
CA GLN A 30 -49.24 -21.39 -33.49
C GLN A 30 -47.86 -20.71 -33.38
N GLN A 31 -47.80 -19.39 -33.51
CA GLN A 31 -46.57 -18.62 -33.34
C GLN A 31 -46.07 -18.66 -31.89
N GLN A 32 -46.96 -18.52 -30.90
CA GLN A 32 -46.59 -18.66 -29.48
C GLN A 32 -46.10 -20.07 -29.16
N ALA A 33 -46.73 -21.09 -29.74
CA ALA A 33 -46.30 -22.49 -29.59
C ALA A 33 -44.94 -22.78 -30.24
N SER A 34 -44.61 -22.15 -31.37
CA SER A 34 -43.34 -22.38 -32.08
C SER A 34 -42.18 -21.58 -31.50
N THR A 35 -42.43 -20.35 -31.05
CA THR A 35 -41.39 -19.45 -30.50
C THR A 35 -41.20 -19.61 -29.00
N GLY A 36 -42.21 -20.13 -28.29
CA GLY A 36 -42.25 -20.17 -26.83
C GLY A 36 -42.44 -18.81 -26.17
N LEU A 37 -42.71 -17.75 -26.95
CA LEU A 37 -42.90 -16.40 -26.45
C LEU A 37 -44.37 -15.99 -26.52
N ARG A 38 -44.88 -15.38 -25.45
CA ARG A 38 -46.21 -14.78 -25.36
C ARG A 38 -46.27 -13.43 -26.07
N ILE A 39 -45.19 -12.63 -25.96
CA ILE A 39 -45.09 -11.28 -26.54
C ILE A 39 -44.27 -11.37 -27.83
N LEU A 40 -44.94 -11.26 -28.98
CA LEU A 40 -44.29 -11.33 -30.30
C LEU A 40 -44.30 -10.00 -31.04
N ARG A 41 -45.31 -9.17 -30.75
CA ARG A 41 -45.52 -7.86 -31.36
C ARG A 41 -45.71 -6.81 -30.25
N PRO A 42 -45.34 -5.54 -30.50
CA PRO A 42 -45.60 -4.45 -29.55
C PRO A 42 -47.07 -4.30 -29.16
N SER A 43 -48.00 -4.72 -30.03
CA SER A 43 -49.44 -4.69 -29.76
C SER A 43 -49.93 -5.76 -28.78
N ASP A 44 -49.17 -6.84 -28.56
CA ASP A 44 -49.61 -7.97 -27.72
C ASP A 44 -49.58 -7.60 -26.22
N ASP A 45 -48.54 -6.88 -25.80
CA ASP A 45 -48.38 -6.32 -24.45
C ASP A 45 -47.37 -5.15 -24.46
N PRO A 46 -47.81 -3.91 -24.74
CA PRO A 46 -46.91 -2.75 -24.82
C PRO A 46 -46.16 -2.47 -23.51
N SER A 47 -46.79 -2.75 -22.35
CA SER A 47 -46.18 -2.59 -21.03
C SER A 47 -45.12 -3.65 -20.75
N GLY A 48 -45.46 -4.92 -20.98
CA GLY A 48 -44.56 -6.06 -20.80
C GLY A 48 -43.35 -5.96 -21.71
N LEU A 49 -43.54 -5.59 -22.99
CA LEU A 49 -42.45 -5.38 -23.93
C LEU A 49 -41.47 -4.30 -23.45
N ARG A 50 -41.95 -3.16 -22.93
CA ARG A 50 -41.05 -2.12 -22.39
C ARG A 50 -40.24 -2.62 -21.19
N SER A 51 -40.84 -3.43 -20.33
CA SER A 51 -40.14 -4.02 -19.18
C SER A 51 -39.06 -5.00 -19.65
N VAL A 52 -39.37 -5.86 -20.63
CA VAL A 52 -38.42 -6.79 -21.24
C VAL A 52 -37.24 -6.04 -21.86
N LEU A 53 -37.50 -5.03 -22.70
CA LEU A 53 -36.44 -4.26 -23.35
C LEU A 53 -35.52 -3.55 -22.34
N ARG A 54 -36.06 -3.02 -21.24
CA ARG A 54 -35.24 -2.42 -20.16
C ARG A 54 -34.41 -3.47 -19.42
N ALA A 55 -34.96 -4.66 -19.20
CA ALA A 55 -34.24 -5.75 -18.56
C ALA A 55 -33.13 -6.28 -19.47
N GLU A 56 -33.39 -6.48 -20.77
CA GLU A 56 -32.39 -6.87 -21.78
C GLU A 56 -31.25 -5.84 -21.89
N GLU A 57 -31.58 -4.55 -21.94
CA GLU A 57 -30.58 -3.48 -21.93
C GLU A 57 -29.71 -3.53 -20.65
N SER A 58 -30.34 -3.82 -19.50
CA SER A 58 -29.63 -3.97 -18.23
C SER A 58 -28.74 -5.21 -18.19
N ILE A 59 -29.21 -6.33 -18.74
CA ILE A 59 -28.42 -7.57 -18.91
C ILE A 59 -27.19 -7.30 -19.78
N SER A 60 -27.34 -6.64 -20.94
CA SER A 60 -26.21 -6.33 -21.82
C SER A 60 -25.15 -5.44 -21.14
N ARG A 61 -25.59 -4.47 -20.31
CA ARG A 61 -24.68 -3.68 -19.46
C ARG A 61 -23.96 -4.54 -18.42
N LEU A 62 -24.66 -5.48 -17.78
CA LEU A 62 -24.08 -6.39 -16.79
C LEU A 62 -23.08 -7.37 -17.43
N GLU A 63 -23.35 -7.87 -18.64
CA GLU A 63 -22.41 -8.72 -19.39
C GLU A 63 -21.10 -7.97 -19.70
N THR A 64 -21.21 -6.72 -20.15
CA THR A 64 -20.03 -5.86 -20.39
C THR A 64 -19.27 -5.57 -19.09
N ARG A 65 -20.00 -5.37 -17.98
CA ARG A 65 -19.38 -5.17 -16.67
C ARG A 65 -18.66 -6.44 -16.19
N SER A 66 -19.29 -7.61 -16.35
CA SER A 66 -18.72 -8.92 -16.03
C SER A 66 -17.43 -9.17 -16.81
N SER A 67 -17.42 -8.91 -18.12
CA SER A 67 -16.19 -9.05 -18.93
C SER A 67 -15.08 -8.08 -18.49
N THR A 68 -15.44 -6.85 -18.10
CA THR A 68 -14.50 -5.86 -17.57
C THR A 68 -13.91 -6.29 -16.23
N ILE A 69 -14.74 -6.81 -15.31
CA ILE A 69 -14.30 -7.31 -13.99
C ILE A 69 -13.38 -8.52 -14.18
N ASN A 70 -13.73 -9.45 -15.07
CA ASN A 70 -12.89 -10.61 -15.36
C ASN A 70 -11.52 -10.23 -15.93
N ALA A 71 -11.48 -9.26 -16.86
CA ALA A 71 -10.21 -8.74 -17.38
C ALA A 71 -9.38 -8.06 -16.29
N ALA A 72 -10.02 -7.23 -15.44
CA ALA A 72 -9.36 -6.59 -14.31
C ALA A 72 -8.79 -7.61 -13.31
N ARG A 73 -9.56 -8.67 -13.00
CA ARG A 73 -9.13 -9.76 -12.14
C ARG A 73 -7.91 -10.48 -12.70
N GLN A 74 -7.90 -10.84 -13.98
CA GLN A 74 -6.75 -11.51 -14.61
C GLN A 74 -5.46 -10.69 -14.48
N LEU A 75 -5.56 -9.37 -14.67
CA LEU A 75 -4.42 -8.47 -14.50
C LEU A 75 -3.93 -8.43 -13.05
N LEU A 76 -4.86 -8.31 -12.10
CA LEU A 76 -4.53 -8.27 -10.67
C LEU A 76 -3.99 -9.61 -10.17
N ASP A 77 -4.53 -10.74 -10.61
CA ASP A 77 -4.05 -12.08 -10.26
C ASP A 77 -2.59 -12.26 -10.72
N GLN A 78 -2.26 -11.85 -11.95
CA GLN A 78 -0.87 -11.93 -12.42
C GLN A 78 0.06 -11.00 -11.62
N ALA A 79 -0.38 -9.77 -11.35
CA ALA A 79 0.39 -8.84 -10.52
C ALA A 79 0.61 -9.42 -9.12
N HIS A 80 -0.40 -10.04 -8.53
CA HIS A 80 -0.35 -10.67 -7.22
C HIS A 80 0.65 -11.84 -7.17
N ILE A 81 0.61 -12.72 -8.18
CA ILE A 81 1.57 -13.82 -8.32
C ILE A 81 2.99 -13.27 -8.43
N ALA A 82 3.22 -12.24 -9.25
CA ALA A 82 4.55 -11.64 -9.40
C ALA A 82 5.08 -11.02 -8.09
N VAL A 83 4.21 -10.40 -7.28
CA VAL A 83 4.61 -9.86 -5.96
C VAL A 83 4.87 -10.99 -4.95
N LEU A 84 4.08 -12.07 -4.96
CA LEU A 84 4.33 -13.27 -4.15
C LEU A 84 5.69 -13.90 -4.49
N GLU A 85 6.01 -14.06 -5.76
CA GLU A 85 7.30 -14.57 -6.23
C GLU A 85 8.43 -13.64 -5.82
N ALA A 86 8.26 -12.32 -5.96
CA ALA A 86 9.24 -11.34 -5.49
C ALA A 86 9.48 -11.46 -3.97
N ASN A 87 8.42 -11.63 -3.17
CA ASN A 87 8.55 -11.84 -1.73
C ASN A 87 9.38 -13.09 -1.41
N GLN A 88 9.18 -14.19 -2.14
CA GLN A 88 9.97 -15.40 -2.00
C GLN A 88 11.45 -15.19 -2.35
N LEU A 89 11.77 -14.35 -3.33
CA LEU A 89 13.16 -13.96 -3.63
C LEU A 89 13.79 -13.27 -2.42
N PHE A 90 13.09 -12.36 -1.74
CA PHE A 90 13.60 -11.68 -0.54
C PHE A 90 13.70 -12.61 0.68
N VAL A 91 12.79 -13.58 0.83
CA VAL A 91 12.96 -14.64 1.84
C VAL A 91 14.27 -15.40 1.61
N LYS A 92 14.53 -15.79 0.36
CA LYS A 92 15.77 -16.50 0.00
C LYS A 92 17.01 -15.62 0.17
N ALA A 93 16.94 -14.33 -0.21
CA ALA A 93 18.02 -13.38 0.00
C ALA A 93 18.38 -13.21 1.47
N GLY A 94 17.39 -13.25 2.38
CA GLY A 94 17.63 -13.20 3.83
C GLY A 94 18.39 -14.44 4.35
N THR A 95 18.05 -15.62 3.83
CA THR A 95 18.80 -16.86 4.11
C THR A 95 20.25 -16.74 3.61
N LEU A 96 20.44 -16.34 2.35
CA LEU A 96 21.77 -16.17 1.74
C LEU A 96 22.63 -15.13 2.48
N ALA A 97 22.03 -14.03 2.95
CA ALA A 97 22.74 -13.04 3.75
C ALA A 97 23.21 -13.63 5.10
N THR A 98 22.38 -14.46 5.73
CA THR A 98 22.76 -15.14 6.98
C THR A 98 23.85 -16.18 6.74
N GLU A 99 23.78 -16.92 5.64
CA GLU A 99 24.83 -17.85 5.21
C GLU A 99 26.14 -17.11 4.91
N ALA A 100 26.08 -15.95 4.24
CA ALA A 100 27.26 -15.14 3.94
C ALA A 100 27.96 -14.60 5.20
N ILE A 101 27.21 -14.27 6.26
CA ILE A 101 27.78 -13.88 7.56
C ILE A 101 28.52 -15.06 8.22
N GLN A 102 28.06 -16.29 7.99
CA GLN A 102 28.66 -17.50 8.55
C GLN A 102 29.79 -18.07 7.69
N ALA A 103 29.83 -17.70 6.41
CA ALA A 103 30.83 -18.17 5.46
C ALA A 103 32.26 -17.81 5.90
N THR A 104 33.15 -18.79 5.84
CA THR A 104 34.52 -18.65 6.35
C THR A 104 35.59 -18.51 5.27
N ASP A 105 35.22 -18.79 4.02
CA ASP A 105 36.11 -18.66 2.87
C ASP A 105 35.51 -17.78 1.76
N SER A 106 36.40 -17.19 0.96
CA SER A 106 36.00 -16.25 -0.12
C SER A 106 35.34 -16.96 -1.30
N SER A 107 35.54 -18.26 -1.48
CA SER A 107 34.91 -19.04 -2.56
C SER A 107 33.42 -19.26 -2.31
N GLU A 108 33.05 -19.60 -1.08
CA GLU A 108 31.67 -19.76 -0.60
C GLU A 108 30.92 -18.43 -0.73
N GLN A 109 31.55 -17.33 -0.31
CA GLN A 109 30.99 -15.99 -0.47
C GLN A 109 30.75 -15.62 -1.93
N SER A 110 31.68 -15.96 -2.84
CA SER A 110 31.48 -15.74 -4.27
C SER A 110 30.27 -16.52 -4.80
N VAL A 111 30.09 -17.78 -4.39
CA VAL A 111 28.95 -18.61 -4.81
C VAL A 111 27.64 -18.03 -4.28
N ILE A 112 27.59 -17.61 -3.02
CA ILE A 112 26.41 -16.99 -2.42
C ILE A 112 26.07 -15.68 -3.16
N ALA A 113 27.07 -14.86 -3.47
CA ALA A 113 26.86 -13.62 -4.23
C ALA A 113 26.31 -13.88 -5.65
N ASP A 114 26.77 -14.93 -6.33
CA ASP A 114 26.24 -15.33 -7.63
C ASP A 114 24.78 -15.80 -7.53
N GLU A 115 24.41 -16.42 -6.40
CA GLU A 115 23.01 -16.77 -6.14
C GLU A 115 22.16 -15.52 -5.90
N VAL A 116 22.64 -14.54 -5.14
CA VAL A 116 21.98 -13.23 -4.95
C VAL A 116 21.82 -12.50 -6.29
N GLU A 117 22.83 -12.57 -7.18
CA GLU A 117 22.75 -12.01 -8.55
C GLU A 117 21.64 -12.66 -9.38
N SER A 118 21.47 -13.97 -9.25
CA SER A 118 20.36 -14.69 -9.88
C SER A 118 19.00 -14.25 -9.34
N LEU A 119 18.90 -13.98 -8.02
CA LEU A 119 17.67 -13.42 -7.43
C LEU A 119 17.38 -12.01 -7.95
N LEU A 120 18.40 -11.16 -8.07
CA LEU A 120 18.26 -9.83 -8.66
C LEU A 120 17.74 -9.94 -10.11
N SER A 121 18.36 -10.78 -10.93
CA SER A 121 17.94 -11.00 -12.33
C SER A 121 16.48 -11.50 -12.41
N GLN A 122 16.06 -12.37 -11.50
CA GLN A 122 14.66 -12.83 -11.42
C GLN A 122 13.72 -11.69 -11.04
N LEU A 123 14.11 -10.86 -10.05
CA LEU A 123 13.32 -9.70 -9.64
C LEU A 123 13.14 -8.69 -10.78
N GLU A 124 14.19 -8.45 -11.59
CA GLU A 124 14.13 -7.58 -12.77
C GLU A 124 13.10 -8.06 -13.81
N VAL A 125 13.02 -9.38 -14.02
CA VAL A 125 12.01 -10.00 -14.90
C VAL A 125 10.61 -9.84 -14.31
N LEU A 126 10.44 -10.10 -13.00
CA LEU A 126 9.14 -9.96 -12.33
C LEU A 126 8.63 -8.51 -12.37
N ALA A 127 9.50 -7.53 -12.17
CA ALA A 127 9.14 -6.12 -12.19
C ALA A 127 8.65 -5.63 -13.57
N ASN A 128 9.03 -6.34 -14.63
CA ASN A 128 8.59 -6.10 -16.01
C ASN A 128 7.56 -7.13 -16.49
N THR A 129 6.81 -7.76 -15.57
CA THR A 129 5.72 -8.70 -15.89
C THR A 129 4.69 -8.06 -16.83
N ARG A 130 4.27 -8.83 -17.83
CA ARG A 130 3.31 -8.43 -18.86
C ARG A 130 2.17 -9.44 -18.97
N VAL A 131 0.95 -8.96 -19.09
CA VAL A 131 -0.25 -9.76 -19.39
C VAL A 131 -0.82 -9.27 -20.71
N ALA A 132 -0.94 -10.18 -21.68
CA ALA A 132 -1.26 -9.83 -23.05
C ALA A 132 -0.31 -8.73 -23.56
N ASP A 133 -0.84 -7.53 -23.83
CA ASP A 133 -0.06 -6.40 -24.29
C ASP A 133 0.30 -5.36 -23.23
N GLU A 134 -0.15 -5.54 -21.99
CA GLU A 134 -0.06 -4.54 -20.91
C GLU A 134 0.90 -4.95 -19.80
N TYR A 135 1.74 -4.02 -19.34
CA TYR A 135 2.60 -4.19 -18.18
C TYR A 135 1.84 -3.95 -16.88
N VAL A 136 1.94 -4.89 -15.93
CA VAL A 136 1.15 -4.82 -14.68
C VAL A 136 1.69 -3.83 -13.65
N PHE A 137 2.96 -3.42 -13.78
CA PHE A 137 3.65 -2.48 -12.86
C PHE A 137 3.96 -1.12 -13.51
N ALA A 138 3.41 -0.80 -14.68
CA ALA A 138 3.65 0.48 -15.36
C ALA A 138 2.74 1.62 -14.87
N GLY A 139 1.89 1.37 -13.86
CA GLY A 139 0.86 2.31 -13.42
C GLY A 139 -0.23 2.49 -14.48
N ILE A 140 -0.74 3.70 -14.66
CA ILE A 140 -1.74 4.01 -15.69
C ILE A 140 -1.21 3.89 -17.13
N ASN A 141 0.11 3.91 -17.33
CA ASN A 141 0.76 3.84 -18.65
C ASN A 141 1.14 2.40 -19.02
N SER A 142 0.14 1.55 -19.25
CA SER A 142 0.30 0.09 -19.45
C SER A 142 1.23 -0.34 -20.59
N ASP A 143 1.46 0.51 -21.59
CA ASP A 143 2.26 0.18 -22.78
C ASP A 143 3.75 0.52 -22.63
N THR A 144 4.13 1.11 -21.49
CA THR A 144 5.52 1.51 -21.22
C THR A 144 6.20 0.44 -20.39
N VAL A 145 7.42 0.06 -20.75
CA VAL A 145 8.25 -0.83 -19.93
C VAL A 145 8.40 -0.20 -18.54
N PRO A 146 8.04 -0.88 -17.44
CA PRO A 146 8.10 -0.30 -16.10
C PRO A 146 9.51 0.09 -15.67
N TYR A 147 10.48 -0.81 -15.87
CA TYR A 147 11.84 -0.67 -15.39
C TYR A 147 12.87 -0.85 -16.50
N LEU A 148 13.78 0.11 -16.59
CA LEU A 148 15.01 0.01 -17.36
C LEU A 148 16.19 -0.20 -16.42
N PHE A 149 17.03 -1.18 -16.72
CA PHE A 149 18.21 -1.52 -15.93
C PHE A 149 19.47 -1.15 -16.72
N GLU A 150 20.35 -0.35 -16.12
CA GLU A 150 21.62 0.03 -16.74
C GLU A 150 22.61 -1.14 -16.73
N SER A 151 23.13 -1.52 -17.90
CA SER A 151 23.97 -2.72 -18.06
C SER A 151 25.31 -2.70 -17.32
N THR A 152 25.76 -1.54 -16.83
CA THR A 152 27.05 -1.39 -16.16
C THR A 152 26.92 -1.24 -14.64
N SER A 153 25.99 -0.41 -14.17
CA SER A 153 25.78 -0.18 -12.73
C SER A 153 24.71 -1.08 -12.12
N GLY A 154 23.84 -1.69 -12.93
CA GLY A 154 22.63 -2.36 -12.45
C GLY A 154 21.65 -1.39 -11.78
N ALA A 155 21.76 -0.08 -12.05
CA ALA A 155 20.82 0.91 -11.54
C ALA A 155 19.50 0.77 -12.29
N SER A 156 18.41 0.75 -11.52
CA SER A 156 17.04 0.72 -12.03
C SER A 156 16.50 2.13 -12.20
N THR A 157 15.87 2.40 -13.34
CA THR A 157 15.09 3.61 -13.58
C THR A 157 13.64 3.21 -13.82
N TYR A 158 12.75 3.73 -12.98
CA TYR A 158 11.32 3.59 -13.21
C TYR A 158 10.87 4.54 -14.33
N THR A 159 10.27 3.99 -15.37
CA THR A 159 9.75 4.71 -16.54
C THR A 159 8.23 4.65 -16.67
N GLY A 160 7.56 3.93 -15.76
CA GLY A 160 6.10 3.91 -15.65
C GLY A 160 5.52 5.18 -15.03
N SER A 161 4.23 5.16 -14.76
CA SER A 161 3.54 6.24 -14.05
C SER A 161 3.34 5.90 -12.58
N ASP A 162 3.62 6.85 -11.69
CA ASP A 162 3.30 6.73 -10.26
C ASP A 162 1.79 6.75 -9.97
N VAL A 163 0.95 7.01 -10.99
CA VAL A 163 -0.50 6.98 -10.84
C VAL A 163 -0.98 5.52 -10.91
N PRO A 164 -1.63 5.01 -9.85
CA PRO A 164 -2.13 3.64 -9.86
C PRO A 164 -3.27 3.47 -10.85
N ARG A 165 -3.43 2.25 -11.36
CA ARG A 165 -4.56 1.93 -12.24
C ARG A 165 -5.79 1.66 -11.38
N THR A 166 -6.90 2.33 -11.70
CA THR A 166 -8.16 2.17 -10.97
C THR A 166 -9.26 1.59 -11.85
N LEU A 167 -10.18 0.85 -11.24
CA LEU A 167 -11.41 0.37 -11.86
C LEU A 167 -12.59 1.16 -11.30
N ALA A 168 -13.24 1.96 -12.16
CA ALA A 168 -14.44 2.69 -11.80
C ALA A 168 -15.67 1.79 -11.96
N LEU A 169 -16.40 1.58 -10.87
CA LEU A 169 -17.65 0.83 -10.86
C LEU A 169 -18.82 1.79 -10.58
N PRO A 170 -19.93 1.73 -11.34
CA PRO A 170 -21.08 2.61 -11.10
C PRO A 170 -21.59 2.53 -9.66
N GLY A 171 -21.79 3.70 -9.03
CA GLY A 171 -22.30 3.82 -7.67
C GLY A 171 -21.29 3.47 -6.56
N ARG A 172 -20.01 3.29 -6.88
CA ARG A 172 -18.93 3.01 -5.91
C ARG A 172 -17.72 3.92 -6.16
N SER A 173 -16.90 4.09 -5.13
CA SER A 173 -15.58 4.72 -5.29
C SER A 173 -14.70 3.88 -6.22
N PRO A 174 -13.81 4.50 -7.02
CA PRO A 174 -12.86 3.78 -7.84
C PRO A 174 -12.01 2.84 -6.98
N LEU A 175 -11.93 1.58 -7.39
CA LEU A 175 -11.09 0.58 -6.73
C LEU A 175 -9.68 0.67 -7.31
N VAL A 176 -8.64 0.73 -6.48
CA VAL A 176 -7.25 0.62 -6.94
C VAL A 176 -7.02 -0.82 -7.39
N LEU A 177 -6.78 -1.01 -8.69
CA LEU A 177 -6.59 -2.32 -9.30
C LEU A 177 -5.11 -2.71 -9.27
N LEU A 178 -4.22 -1.86 -9.79
CA LEU A 178 -2.78 -2.13 -9.84
C LEU A 178 -2.03 -0.95 -9.22
N GLN A 179 -1.12 -1.28 -8.30
CA GLN A 179 -0.14 -0.32 -7.77
C GLN A 179 0.95 -0.05 -8.81
N SER A 180 1.55 1.13 -8.75
CA SER A 180 2.70 1.46 -9.60
C SER A 180 3.90 0.59 -9.23
N GLY A 181 4.77 0.30 -10.19
CA GLY A 181 6.01 -0.43 -9.93
C GLY A 181 6.89 0.30 -8.93
N ALA A 182 6.89 1.64 -8.94
CA ALA A 182 7.59 2.45 -7.95
C ALA A 182 7.04 2.19 -6.54
N ASP A 183 5.71 2.15 -6.35
CA ASP A 183 5.12 1.84 -5.05
C ASP A 183 5.45 0.42 -4.59
N VAL A 184 5.53 -0.55 -5.50
CA VAL A 184 5.79 -1.96 -5.15
C VAL A 184 7.26 -2.24 -4.86
N PHE A 185 8.18 -1.81 -5.73
CA PHE A 185 9.60 -2.21 -5.67
C PHE A 185 10.55 -1.08 -5.26
N GLN A 186 10.12 0.17 -5.29
CA GLN A 186 10.92 1.32 -4.89
C GLN A 186 10.12 2.30 -4.03
N PRO A 187 9.49 1.85 -2.91
CA PRO A 187 8.62 2.71 -2.12
C PRO A 187 9.29 4.05 -1.83
N GLN A 188 8.66 5.13 -2.32
CA GLN A 188 9.10 6.51 -2.11
C GLN A 188 8.34 7.20 -0.97
N SER A 189 7.46 6.49 -0.28
CA SER A 189 6.66 7.02 0.84
C SER A 189 7.53 7.16 2.09
N ARG A 190 8.42 8.17 2.08
CA ARG A 190 9.27 8.52 3.21
C ARG A 190 8.41 8.74 4.45
N GLY A 191 8.69 8.00 5.51
CA GLY A 191 8.11 8.24 6.82
C GLY A 191 9.02 9.13 7.66
N THR A 192 8.60 9.37 8.90
CA THR A 192 9.46 9.99 9.90
C THR A 192 10.66 9.09 10.16
N THR A 193 11.85 9.68 10.22
CA THR A 193 13.06 8.96 10.59
C THR A 193 12.96 8.51 12.04
N GLU A 194 13.20 7.23 12.29
CA GLU A 194 13.19 6.69 13.65
C GLU A 194 14.58 6.80 14.26
N TYR A 195 14.62 7.18 15.54
CA TYR A 195 15.85 7.34 16.32
C TYR A 195 15.81 6.33 17.45
N VAL A 196 16.86 5.52 17.55
CA VAL A 196 17.02 4.52 18.62
C VAL A 196 18.34 4.75 19.34
N GLY A 197 18.24 5.21 20.58
CA GLY A 197 19.38 5.56 21.42
C GLY A 197 18.93 6.35 22.66
N SER A 198 19.90 6.96 23.34
CA SER A 198 19.70 7.58 24.66
C SER A 198 20.20 9.03 24.76
N THR A 199 20.68 9.60 23.65
CA THR A 199 21.19 10.98 23.61
C THR A 199 20.05 12.00 23.76
N GLY A 200 18.84 11.63 23.35
CA GLY A 200 17.65 12.49 23.33
C GLY A 200 17.43 13.21 21.98
N ALA A 201 18.21 12.86 20.94
CA ALA A 201 17.96 13.32 19.59
C ALA A 201 16.67 12.71 19.04
N ALA A 202 15.94 13.48 18.23
CA ALA A 202 14.73 13.03 17.57
C ALA A 202 14.65 13.53 16.13
N ALA A 203 13.62 13.13 15.40
CA ALA A 203 13.38 13.59 14.04
C ALA A 203 13.05 15.08 14.00
N GLY A 204 13.77 15.84 13.18
CA GLY A 204 13.45 17.23 12.87
C GLY A 204 12.24 17.36 11.95
N THR A 205 11.80 18.59 11.71
CA THR A 205 10.63 18.91 10.86
C THR A 205 10.93 18.87 9.36
N GLY A 206 12.20 18.76 8.94
CA GLY A 206 12.61 18.71 7.54
C GLY A 206 12.52 17.31 6.91
N THR A 207 12.67 17.23 5.59
CA THR A 207 12.71 15.95 4.86
C THR A 207 14.15 15.47 4.72
N ASP A 208 14.41 14.26 5.21
CA ASP A 208 15.72 13.63 5.08
C ASP A 208 15.97 13.17 3.65
N THR A 209 17.19 13.40 3.16
CA THR A 209 17.61 12.88 1.84
C THR A 209 18.42 11.60 1.98
N ALA A 210 18.97 11.33 3.17
CA ALA A 210 19.50 10.04 3.55
C ALA A 210 18.44 8.93 3.41
N ARG A 211 18.90 7.68 3.30
CA ARG A 211 18.07 6.51 3.00
C ARG A 211 18.55 5.33 3.84
N ARG A 212 17.66 4.34 4.03
CA ARG A 212 17.90 3.09 4.77
C ARG A 212 18.26 3.32 6.23
N GLN A 213 19.50 3.08 6.62
CA GLN A 213 19.97 3.23 7.99
C GLN A 213 21.17 4.18 8.05
N GLY A 214 21.38 4.78 9.21
CA GLY A 214 22.57 5.55 9.52
C GLY A 214 22.83 5.58 11.02
N THR A 215 23.94 6.23 11.39
CA THR A 215 24.26 6.50 12.79
C THR A 215 24.43 7.99 12.95
N LEU A 216 23.75 8.58 13.94
CA LEU A 216 24.04 9.94 14.40
C LEU A 216 24.96 9.83 15.61
N THR A 217 26.13 10.45 15.55
CA THR A 217 27.04 10.56 16.68
C THR A 217 26.91 11.93 17.34
N VAL A 218 26.62 11.93 18.64
CA VAL A 218 26.65 13.10 19.51
C VAL A 218 27.96 13.09 20.30
N ARG A 219 28.78 14.13 20.12
CA ARG A 219 30.06 14.28 20.83
C ARG A 219 30.05 15.52 21.69
N HIS A 220 30.74 15.44 22.83
CA HIS A 220 31.02 16.59 23.67
C HIS A 220 32.14 17.44 23.06
N LEU A 221 32.06 18.76 23.24
CA LEU A 221 33.06 19.73 22.79
C LEU A 221 33.68 20.49 23.96
N SER A 222 32.88 20.98 24.89
CA SER A 222 33.36 21.80 26.01
C SER A 222 32.30 21.96 27.09
N THR A 223 32.71 21.90 28.36
CA THR A 223 31.91 22.29 29.51
C THR A 223 32.36 23.65 30.03
N THR A 224 31.40 24.51 30.30
CA THR A 224 31.60 25.83 30.94
C THR A 224 30.70 25.95 32.15
N PHE A 225 31.14 26.74 33.13
CA PHE A 225 30.52 26.84 34.45
C PHE A 225 30.10 28.28 34.69
N SER A 226 28.96 28.48 35.36
CA SER A 226 28.57 29.82 35.80
C SER A 226 29.63 30.40 36.74
N ALA A 227 29.91 31.70 36.61
CA ALA A 227 30.91 32.37 37.44
C ALA A 227 30.53 32.36 38.94
N GLY A 228 31.53 32.41 39.81
CA GLY A 228 31.35 32.59 41.26
C GLY A 228 31.87 31.44 42.13
N SER A 229 31.91 30.21 41.63
CA SER A 229 32.43 29.05 42.38
C SER A 229 33.93 28.84 42.23
N GLY A 230 34.53 29.26 41.10
CA GLY A 230 35.95 29.04 40.81
C GLY A 230 36.30 27.63 40.28
N VAL A 231 35.31 26.73 40.15
CA VAL A 231 35.50 25.43 39.49
C VAL A 231 35.64 25.62 37.98
N THR A 232 36.50 24.82 37.36
CA THR A 232 36.69 24.83 35.90
C THR A 232 36.71 23.41 35.34
N ALA A 233 36.82 23.29 34.02
CA ALA A 233 36.82 22.00 33.34
C ALA A 233 38.12 21.25 33.65
N GLY A 234 38.00 19.99 34.08
CA GLY A 234 39.14 19.12 34.32
C GLY A 234 39.87 18.75 33.01
N THR A 235 41.08 18.22 33.14
CA THR A 235 41.93 17.88 31.98
C THR A 235 41.28 16.87 31.02
N SER A 236 40.39 16.01 31.50
CA SER A 236 39.68 15.01 30.72
C SER A 236 38.30 15.48 30.22
N SER A 237 37.87 16.71 30.53
CA SER A 237 36.49 17.17 30.28
C SER A 237 36.07 17.05 28.82
N VAL A 238 36.91 17.44 27.85
CA VAL A 238 36.55 17.40 26.42
C VAL A 238 36.19 15.98 25.96
N THR A 239 36.98 14.97 26.35
CA THR A 239 36.80 13.59 25.91
C THR A 239 35.99 12.72 26.86
N GLY A 240 35.91 13.12 28.13
CA GLY A 240 35.34 12.32 29.22
C GLY A 240 33.97 12.79 29.69
N ASP A 241 33.62 14.07 29.49
CA ASP A 241 32.30 14.55 29.86
C ASP A 241 31.24 13.93 28.95
N THR A 242 30.14 13.51 29.57
CA THR A 242 29.04 12.86 28.85
C THR A 242 27.77 13.69 28.81
N ILE A 243 27.79 14.88 29.40
CA ILE A 243 26.67 15.82 29.43
C ILE A 243 26.63 16.69 28.18
N ILE A 244 25.43 17.10 27.76
CA ILE A 244 25.17 18.09 26.71
C ILE A 244 23.98 18.93 27.17
N GLY A 245 24.05 20.25 27.04
CA GLY A 245 22.91 21.09 27.37
C GLY A 245 23.26 22.57 27.54
N PRO A 246 22.29 23.47 27.33
CA PRO A 246 22.41 24.87 27.74
C PRO A 246 22.43 25.01 29.28
N ALA A 247 22.78 26.21 29.75
CA ALA A 247 22.68 26.55 31.18
C ALA A 247 21.30 26.21 31.76
N GLY A 248 21.28 25.72 33.01
CA GLY A 248 20.07 25.32 33.73
C GLY A 248 19.60 23.88 33.47
N VAL A 249 20.23 23.17 32.53
CA VAL A 249 19.94 21.75 32.29
C VAL A 249 20.71 20.83 33.25
N HIS A 250 21.97 21.16 33.50
CA HIS A 250 22.83 20.43 34.42
C HIS A 250 23.34 21.36 35.51
N THR A 251 23.34 20.85 36.73
CA THR A 251 23.71 21.61 37.93
C THR A 251 24.77 20.88 38.74
N LEU A 252 25.76 21.61 39.22
CA LEU A 252 26.68 21.13 40.26
C LEU A 252 26.31 21.78 41.58
N THR A 253 26.19 20.97 42.62
CA THR A 253 26.06 21.44 44.00
C THR A 253 27.42 21.32 44.65
N ILE A 254 27.95 22.44 45.15
CA ILE A 254 29.26 22.51 45.80
C ILE A 254 29.06 22.93 47.26
N ASP A 255 29.74 22.26 48.17
CA ASP A 255 29.81 22.60 49.59
C ASP A 255 31.27 22.59 50.06
N ASP A 256 31.89 23.77 50.19
CA ASP A 256 33.21 23.96 50.77
C ASP A 256 33.17 23.84 52.30
N THR A 257 33.30 22.61 52.80
CA THR A 257 33.25 22.33 54.24
C THR A 257 34.49 22.82 55.00
N SER A 258 35.60 23.15 54.31
CA SER A 258 36.77 23.73 54.96
C SER A 258 36.65 25.24 55.19
N GLY A 259 35.76 25.93 54.46
CA GLY A 259 35.61 27.39 54.45
C GLY A 259 36.79 28.14 53.82
N THR A 260 37.75 27.43 53.24
CA THR A 260 39.00 27.96 52.68
C THR A 260 39.20 27.58 51.21
N GLY A 261 38.24 26.88 50.60
CA GLY A 261 38.31 26.34 49.24
C GLY A 261 39.25 25.14 49.11
N THR A 262 39.70 24.56 50.23
CA THR A 262 40.71 23.49 50.20
C THR A 262 40.11 22.10 50.10
N SER A 263 38.90 21.90 50.62
CA SER A 263 38.21 20.61 50.56
C SER A 263 36.73 20.75 50.85
N GLY A 264 35.93 19.88 50.24
CA GLY A 264 34.49 19.87 50.44
C GLY A 264 33.84 18.73 49.69
N THR A 265 32.57 18.89 49.33
CA THR A 265 31.84 17.93 48.49
C THR A 265 31.26 18.59 47.25
N ILE A 266 31.19 17.84 46.15
CA ILE A 266 30.55 18.22 44.89
C ILE A 266 29.65 17.08 44.43
N SER A 267 28.42 17.40 44.01
CA SER A 267 27.55 16.45 43.33
C SER A 267 27.03 17.03 42.00
N LEU A 268 26.69 16.14 41.06
CA LEU A 268 26.13 16.50 39.76
C LEU A 268 24.66 16.09 39.69
N ASN A 269 23.77 17.01 39.32
CA ASN A 269 22.33 16.78 39.16
C ASN A 269 21.67 16.08 40.37
N GLY A 270 22.14 16.35 41.60
CA GLY A 270 21.64 15.69 42.81
C GLY A 270 22.08 14.23 42.99
N GLY A 271 23.12 13.78 42.27
CA GLY A 271 23.78 12.49 42.50
C GLY A 271 24.56 12.43 43.82
N ASP A 272 25.25 11.31 44.04
CA ASP A 272 26.02 11.09 45.26
C ASP A 272 27.18 12.11 45.38
N PRO A 273 27.32 12.81 46.52
CA PRO A 273 28.41 13.76 46.71
C PRO A 273 29.78 13.09 46.70
N VAL A 274 30.71 13.67 45.95
CA VAL A 274 32.12 13.29 45.85
C VAL A 274 32.97 14.30 46.60
N THR A 275 33.92 13.84 47.39
CA THR A 275 34.86 14.73 48.08
C THR A 275 35.88 15.31 47.11
N PHE A 276 36.15 16.61 47.21
CA PHE A 276 37.21 17.28 46.44
C PHE A 276 38.32 17.79 47.35
N ALA A 277 39.52 17.95 46.77
CA ALA A 277 40.65 18.70 47.31
C ALA A 277 41.07 19.81 46.33
N ASN A 278 41.74 20.86 46.82
CA ASN A 278 42.30 21.93 45.97
C ASN A 278 43.52 21.51 45.15
N THR A 279 43.83 20.22 45.09
CA THR A 279 44.86 19.65 44.21
C THR A 279 44.25 18.85 43.06
N ASP A 280 42.94 18.64 43.04
CA ASP A 280 42.30 17.84 42.01
C ASP A 280 42.12 18.68 40.74
N THR A 281 42.86 18.32 39.69
CA THR A 281 42.76 18.94 38.37
C THR A 281 41.85 18.17 37.42
N ASP A 282 41.33 17.01 37.85
CA ASP A 282 40.54 16.10 37.01
C ASP A 282 39.59 15.22 37.84
N LEU A 283 38.93 15.81 38.83
CA LEU A 283 37.98 15.10 39.69
C LEU A 283 36.80 14.61 38.85
N ARG A 284 36.59 13.29 38.84
CA ARG A 284 35.47 12.66 38.16
C ARG A 284 34.23 12.64 39.06
N VAL A 285 33.18 13.35 38.64
CA VAL A 285 31.89 13.38 39.34
C VAL A 285 30.82 12.69 38.50
N ILE A 286 30.01 11.84 39.13
CA ILE A 286 28.95 11.08 38.48
C ILE A 286 27.59 11.61 38.93
N GLY A 287 26.69 11.89 37.99
CA GLY A 287 25.33 12.33 38.25
C GLY A 287 24.37 11.18 38.58
N SER A 288 23.16 11.52 39.02
CA SER A 288 22.13 10.55 39.42
C SER A 288 21.72 9.59 38.30
N ASN A 289 21.85 9.99 37.03
CA ASN A 289 21.52 9.13 35.88
C ASN A 289 22.79 8.57 35.21
N GLY A 290 23.92 8.62 35.92
CA GLY A 290 25.22 8.14 35.44
C GLY A 290 25.92 9.10 34.48
N GLU A 291 25.49 10.36 34.38
CA GLU A 291 26.26 11.41 33.68
C GLU A 291 27.63 11.57 34.33
N VAL A 292 28.62 12.00 33.56
CA VAL A 292 30.00 12.15 34.03
C VAL A 292 30.50 13.52 33.64
N VAL A 293 31.12 14.20 34.59
CA VAL A 293 31.87 15.45 34.37
C VAL A 293 33.22 15.36 35.07
N TYR A 294 34.26 15.90 34.43
CA TYR A 294 35.60 16.05 34.99
C TYR A 294 35.85 17.51 35.36
N LEU A 295 36.29 17.73 36.60
CA LEU A 295 36.39 19.06 37.20
C LEU A 295 37.81 19.37 37.67
N ASP A 296 38.23 20.61 37.52
CA ASP A 296 39.37 21.19 38.20
C ASP A 296 38.85 22.03 39.38
N THR A 297 39.21 21.61 40.59
CA THR A 297 38.78 22.22 41.86
C THR A 297 39.89 23.01 42.54
N THR A 298 41.02 23.24 41.86
CA THR A 298 42.20 23.92 42.43
C THR A 298 41.95 25.39 42.83
N ALA A 299 40.92 26.00 42.26
CA ALA A 299 40.60 27.41 42.43
C ALA A 299 39.19 27.65 43.01
N ILE A 300 38.61 26.68 43.74
CA ILE A 300 37.30 26.86 44.37
C ILE A 300 37.33 28.07 45.33
N THR A 301 36.30 28.90 45.22
CA THR A 301 36.16 30.13 46.01
C THR A 301 35.94 29.77 47.49
N PRO A 302 36.73 30.33 48.42
CA PRO A 302 36.59 30.04 49.84
C PRO A 302 35.17 30.28 50.37
N GLY A 303 34.63 29.29 51.08
CA GLY A 303 33.30 29.32 51.68
C GLY A 303 32.15 29.19 50.68
N PHE A 304 32.41 28.79 49.42
CA PHE A 304 31.36 28.62 48.43
C PHE A 304 30.45 27.44 48.82
N VAL A 305 29.16 27.74 48.97
CA VAL A 305 28.09 26.74 49.16
C VAL A 305 26.93 27.12 48.26
N GLY A 306 26.57 26.23 47.35
CA GLY A 306 25.42 26.43 46.47
C GLY A 306 25.51 25.70 45.14
N ASP A 307 24.51 25.96 44.32
CA ASP A 307 24.36 25.36 42.99
C ASP A 307 24.93 26.28 41.91
N ILE A 308 25.59 25.68 40.93
CA ILE A 308 26.03 26.36 39.71
C ILE A 308 25.49 25.64 38.47
N ASP A 309 25.18 26.43 37.44
CA ASP A 309 24.73 25.91 36.16
C ASP A 309 25.92 25.56 35.26
N LEU A 310 25.77 24.45 34.54
CA LEU A 310 26.74 23.99 33.56
C LEU A 310 26.16 24.25 32.17
N THR A 311 27.02 24.70 31.26
CA THR A 311 26.73 24.74 29.83
C THR A 311 27.71 23.81 29.12
N ALA A 312 27.20 22.71 28.57
CA ALA A 312 27.97 21.71 27.86
C ALA A 312 27.61 21.74 26.37
N ARG A 313 28.58 22.13 25.54
CA ARG A 313 28.43 22.19 24.09
C ARG A 313 28.76 20.84 23.48
N GLY A 314 28.04 20.48 22.42
CA GLY A 314 28.32 19.28 21.64
C GLY A 314 28.18 19.47 20.15
N SER A 315 28.45 18.41 19.42
CA SER A 315 28.31 18.32 17.97
C SER A 315 27.59 17.07 17.52
N LEU A 316 26.91 17.18 16.39
CA LEU A 316 26.26 16.12 15.64
C LEU A 316 27.10 15.72 14.44
N SER A 317 27.09 14.44 14.10
CA SER A 317 27.75 13.88 12.91
C SER A 317 26.99 12.68 12.38
N THR A 318 26.88 12.55 11.05
CA THR A 318 26.35 11.35 10.38
C THR A 318 27.40 10.63 9.52
N ASP A 319 28.67 11.02 9.62
CA ASP A 319 29.82 10.45 8.91
C ASP A 319 30.97 10.11 9.89
N GLU A 320 30.64 9.50 11.03
CA GLU A 320 31.59 9.03 12.06
C GLU A 320 32.52 10.10 12.65
N GLY A 321 32.15 11.37 12.49
CA GLY A 321 32.84 12.53 13.03
C GLY A 321 33.76 13.20 12.01
N ALA A 322 33.75 12.78 10.74
CA ALA A 322 34.48 13.45 9.67
C ALA A 322 33.99 14.90 9.48
N THR A 323 32.68 15.14 9.62
CA THR A 323 32.10 16.46 9.77
C THR A 323 31.30 16.61 11.05
N GLN A 324 31.32 17.82 11.61
CA GLN A 324 30.68 18.12 12.88
C GLN A 324 29.82 19.36 12.77
N THR A 325 28.54 19.22 13.12
CA THR A 325 27.59 20.33 13.21
C THR A 325 27.37 20.65 14.68
N THR A 326 27.69 21.86 15.13
CA THR A 326 27.55 22.24 16.56
C THR A 326 26.08 22.26 16.96
N ILE A 327 25.70 21.59 18.05
CA ILE A 327 24.33 21.56 18.55
C ILE A 327 23.85 22.97 18.90
N ASP A 328 22.68 23.35 18.37
CA ASP A 328 22.05 24.64 18.61
C ASP A 328 20.78 24.57 19.46
N PHE A 329 20.38 23.36 19.90
CA PHE A 329 19.18 23.07 20.69
C PHE A 329 17.88 23.53 20.02
N SER A 330 17.85 23.56 18.68
CA SER A 330 16.66 23.87 17.91
C SER A 330 15.81 22.62 17.63
N ALA A 331 14.52 22.83 17.32
CA ALA A 331 13.60 21.77 16.93
C ALA A 331 13.94 21.17 15.54
N ASN A 332 14.83 21.80 14.77
CA ASN A 332 15.23 21.29 13.46
C ASN A 332 16.61 21.81 13.05
N GLN A 333 17.59 20.92 13.14
CA GLN A 333 18.97 21.15 12.76
C GLN A 333 19.38 20.23 11.62
N VAL A 334 20.00 20.80 10.59
CA VAL A 334 20.43 20.08 9.38
C VAL A 334 21.84 19.52 9.59
N VAL A 335 21.98 18.19 9.51
CA VAL A 335 23.27 17.49 9.56
C VAL A 335 23.53 16.86 8.19
N THR A 336 24.69 17.15 7.60
CA THR A 336 25.05 16.66 6.26
C THR A 336 26.19 15.65 6.38
N ASN A 337 25.98 14.45 5.83
CA ASN A 337 27.03 13.45 5.65
C ASN A 337 27.91 13.90 4.48
N SER A 338 29.16 14.27 4.76
CA SER A 338 30.01 14.92 3.76
C SER A 338 30.44 14.03 2.59
N PRO A 339 30.71 12.71 2.76
CA PRO A 339 31.01 11.84 1.62
C PRO A 339 29.85 11.69 0.62
N THR A 340 28.61 11.67 1.12
CA THR A 340 27.42 11.35 0.29
C THR A 340 26.59 12.57 -0.07
N GLY A 341 26.82 13.71 0.60
CA GLY A 341 25.98 14.91 0.52
C GLY A 341 24.56 14.70 1.06
N LYS A 342 24.27 13.57 1.73
CA LYS A 342 22.96 13.27 2.26
C LYS A 342 22.70 14.03 3.56
N ILE A 343 21.45 14.42 3.73
CA ILE A 343 20.99 15.29 4.81
C ILE A 343 20.08 14.52 5.74
N THR A 344 20.26 14.77 7.04
CA THR A 344 19.42 14.32 8.15
C THR A 344 18.99 15.54 8.95
N ASN A 345 17.70 15.68 9.21
CA ASN A 345 17.10 16.73 10.01
C ASN A 345 16.89 16.18 11.43
N VAL A 346 17.54 16.83 12.40
CA VAL A 346 17.59 16.39 13.79
C VAL A 346 16.91 17.45 14.67
N ASP A 347 15.95 17.06 15.49
CA ASP A 347 15.53 17.86 16.64
C ASP A 347 16.59 17.69 17.72
N SER A 348 17.35 18.77 17.98
CA SER A 348 18.44 18.78 18.94
C SER A 348 18.06 19.37 20.30
N SER A 349 16.81 19.81 20.47
CA SER A 349 16.31 20.50 21.66
C SER A 349 16.35 19.66 22.94
N ASN A 350 16.21 18.34 22.80
CA ASN A 350 16.20 17.38 23.89
C ASN A 350 17.49 16.56 24.02
N ILE A 351 18.55 16.90 23.27
CA ILE A 351 19.83 16.21 23.40
C ILE A 351 20.48 16.58 24.73
N ARG A 352 20.69 15.58 25.61
CA ARG A 352 21.23 15.75 26.96
C ARG A 352 22.55 15.03 27.21
N ARG A 353 22.92 14.07 26.36
CA ARG A 353 24.10 13.24 26.57
C ARG A 353 24.81 12.89 25.28
N VAL A 354 26.10 12.59 25.38
CA VAL A 354 26.90 12.02 24.28
C VAL A 354 26.47 10.58 23.99
N GLY A 355 26.67 10.13 22.75
CA GLY A 355 26.35 8.76 22.36
C GLY A 355 26.13 8.62 20.86
N GLY A 356 25.73 7.40 20.47
CA GLY A 356 25.27 7.11 19.12
C GLY A 356 23.76 6.87 19.11
N GLU A 357 23.08 7.39 18.10
CA GLU A 357 21.71 7.03 17.76
C GLU A 357 21.72 6.21 16.48
N HIS A 358 21.02 5.09 16.49
CA HIS A 358 20.69 4.39 15.26
C HIS A 358 19.54 5.13 14.58
N LEU A 359 19.72 5.43 13.30
CA LEU A 359 18.74 6.13 12.48
C LEU A 359 18.11 5.16 11.48
N GLU A 360 16.79 5.15 11.40
CA GLU A 360 16.06 4.44 10.35
C GLU A 360 15.27 5.41 9.47
N TYR A 361 15.67 5.55 8.21
CA TYR A 361 15.01 6.35 7.20
C TYR A 361 13.91 5.53 6.52
N THR A 362 12.73 5.52 7.15
CA THR A 362 11.58 4.72 6.73
C THR A 362 11.09 5.07 5.31
N GLY A 363 10.61 4.06 4.57
CA GLY A 363 10.02 4.25 3.24
C GLY A 363 10.99 4.73 2.14
N THR A 364 12.25 4.26 2.20
CA THR A 364 13.31 4.64 1.23
C THR A 364 14.04 3.45 0.61
N SER A 365 13.60 2.23 0.92
CA SER A 365 14.26 1.01 0.46
C SER A 365 13.88 0.71 -0.99
N ASP A 366 14.88 0.56 -1.85
CA ASP A 366 14.74 0.13 -3.23
C ASP A 366 15.10 -1.35 -3.31
N ALA A 367 14.14 -2.19 -3.73
CA ALA A 367 14.27 -3.64 -3.78
C ALA A 367 15.46 -4.11 -4.62
N PHE A 368 15.67 -3.51 -5.80
CA PHE A 368 16.78 -3.86 -6.68
C PHE A 368 18.10 -3.43 -6.07
N ALA A 369 18.14 -2.22 -5.51
CA ALA A 369 19.34 -1.71 -4.90
C ALA A 369 19.75 -2.51 -3.66
N VAL A 370 18.79 -3.00 -2.87
CA VAL A 370 19.07 -3.86 -1.71
C VAL A 370 19.71 -5.17 -2.12
N LEU A 371 19.19 -5.88 -3.13
CA LEU A 371 19.80 -7.13 -3.60
C LEU A 371 21.18 -6.90 -4.24
N ARG A 372 21.32 -5.81 -5.02
CA ARG A 372 22.61 -5.44 -5.63
C ARG A 372 23.67 -5.13 -4.58
N GLU A 373 23.32 -4.32 -3.58
CA GLU A 373 24.23 -3.95 -2.50
C GLU A 373 24.56 -5.15 -1.61
N LEU A 374 23.58 -6.04 -1.34
CA LEU A 374 23.85 -7.30 -0.63
C LEU A 374 24.90 -8.13 -1.39
N ARG A 375 24.73 -8.33 -2.70
CA ARG A 375 25.72 -9.01 -3.54
C ARG A 375 27.10 -8.36 -3.47
N ASP A 376 27.15 -7.03 -3.56
CA ASP A 376 28.40 -6.27 -3.57
C ASP A 376 29.12 -6.31 -2.21
N ASP A 377 28.36 -6.26 -1.12
CA ASP A 377 28.86 -6.41 0.26
C ASP A 377 29.40 -7.83 0.50
N ILE A 378 28.72 -8.87 -0.04
CA ILE A 378 29.20 -10.27 0.03
C ILE A 378 30.48 -10.45 -0.80
N ARG A 379 30.56 -9.86 -2.01
CA ARG A 379 31.77 -9.88 -2.84
C ARG A 379 32.91 -9.02 -2.29
N ASN A 380 32.64 -8.23 -1.24
CA ASN A 380 33.56 -7.28 -0.65
C ASN A 380 34.20 -6.33 -1.69
N LEU A 381 33.42 -5.76 -2.59
CA LEU A 381 33.95 -4.90 -3.67
C LEU A 381 34.63 -3.62 -3.17
N HIS A 382 34.47 -3.29 -1.88
CA HIS A 382 35.06 -2.14 -1.21
C HIS A 382 36.29 -2.49 -0.33
N ASP A 383 36.77 -3.73 -0.38
CA ASP A 383 37.93 -4.22 0.39
C ASP A 383 37.82 -3.93 1.90
N LEU A 384 36.61 -4.08 2.46
CA LEU A 384 36.33 -3.84 3.87
C LEU A 384 37.00 -4.92 4.75
N PRO A 385 37.48 -4.54 5.95
CA PRO A 385 37.83 -5.49 7.01
C PRO A 385 36.68 -6.45 7.33
N GLU A 386 37.01 -7.66 7.79
CA GLU A 386 36.04 -8.73 8.04
C GLU A 386 34.85 -8.29 8.92
N ASN A 387 35.14 -7.59 10.02
CA ASN A 387 34.14 -7.09 10.94
C ASN A 387 33.21 -6.05 10.28
N GLU A 388 33.77 -5.10 9.53
CA GLU A 388 32.99 -4.07 8.83
C GLU A 388 32.15 -4.66 7.70
N ARG A 389 32.66 -5.69 7.02
CA ARG A 389 31.93 -6.44 6.00
C ARG A 389 30.75 -7.20 6.61
N GLN A 390 30.94 -7.90 7.72
CA GLN A 390 29.86 -8.61 8.41
C GLN A 390 28.77 -7.64 8.89
N GLU A 391 29.16 -6.47 9.40
CA GLU A 391 28.21 -5.40 9.74
C GLU A 391 27.48 -4.86 8.51
N ALA A 392 28.16 -4.71 7.37
CA ALA A 392 27.52 -4.29 6.12
C ALA A 392 26.46 -5.29 5.66
N ILE A 393 26.79 -6.60 5.63
CA ILE A 393 25.83 -7.66 5.29
C ILE A 393 24.67 -7.68 6.30
N GLY A 394 24.94 -7.48 7.59
CA GLY A 394 23.91 -7.37 8.62
C GLY A 394 22.93 -6.22 8.37
N ARG A 395 23.44 -5.02 8.00
CA ARG A 395 22.61 -3.88 7.60
C ARG A 395 21.76 -4.21 6.36
N ARG A 396 22.32 -4.92 5.37
CA ARG A 396 21.56 -5.36 4.18
C ARG A 396 20.49 -6.38 4.49
N LEU A 397 20.73 -7.29 5.43
CA LEU A 397 19.71 -8.24 5.90
C LEU A 397 18.50 -7.51 6.50
N THR A 398 18.73 -6.43 7.26
CA THR A 398 17.63 -5.59 7.76
C THR A 398 16.85 -4.95 6.62
N ASP A 399 17.53 -4.43 5.59
CA ASP A 399 16.84 -3.87 4.42
C ASP A 399 16.06 -4.91 3.61
N VAL A 400 16.58 -6.14 3.50
CA VAL A 400 15.88 -7.28 2.88
C VAL A 400 14.57 -7.58 3.62
N HIS A 401 14.60 -7.61 4.95
CA HIS A 401 13.38 -7.79 5.75
C HIS A 401 12.40 -6.64 5.54
N ARG A 402 12.88 -5.39 5.45
CA ARG A 402 12.01 -4.24 5.21
C ARG A 402 11.29 -4.31 3.87
N ILE A 403 12.00 -4.69 2.80
CA ILE A 403 11.37 -4.92 1.49
C ILE A 403 10.36 -6.06 1.56
N ARG A 404 10.70 -7.17 2.24
CA ARG A 404 9.79 -8.30 2.41
C ARG A 404 8.49 -7.87 3.10
N ASP A 405 8.59 -7.11 4.19
CA ASP A 405 7.42 -6.67 4.96
C ASP A 405 6.56 -5.70 4.14
N HIS A 406 7.18 -4.80 3.36
CA HIS A 406 6.47 -3.95 2.39
C HIS A 406 5.75 -4.75 1.30
N LEU A 407 6.39 -5.78 0.74
CA LEU A 407 5.75 -6.65 -0.26
C LEU A 407 4.56 -7.41 0.36
N LEU A 408 4.63 -7.81 1.63
CA LEU A 408 3.50 -8.43 2.35
C LEU A 408 2.31 -7.46 2.49
N ASP A 409 2.57 -6.18 2.76
CA ASP A 409 1.52 -5.16 2.81
C ASP A 409 0.84 -4.99 1.44
N VAL A 410 1.63 -4.94 0.35
CA VAL A 410 1.11 -4.90 -1.02
C VAL A 410 0.26 -6.15 -1.33
N ILE A 411 0.73 -7.35 -0.96
CA ILE A 411 -0.02 -8.62 -1.09
C ILE A 411 -1.34 -8.55 -0.33
N GLY A 412 -1.35 -7.97 0.87
CA GLY A 412 -2.56 -7.78 1.67
C GLY A 412 -3.57 -6.87 0.98
N GLN A 413 -3.12 -5.72 0.44
CA GLN A 413 -3.98 -4.79 -0.30
C GLN A 413 -4.56 -5.42 -1.58
N GLN A 414 -3.75 -6.18 -2.32
CA GLN A 414 -4.19 -6.90 -3.52
C GLN A 414 -5.20 -8.00 -3.18
N SER A 415 -4.99 -8.76 -2.10
CA SER A 415 -5.92 -9.78 -1.61
C SER A 415 -7.31 -9.21 -1.31
N VAL A 416 -7.35 -8.05 -0.63
CA VAL A 416 -8.61 -7.34 -0.35
C VAL A 416 -9.30 -6.91 -1.65
N THR A 417 -8.52 -6.43 -2.61
CA THR A 417 -9.03 -5.99 -3.92
C THR A 417 -9.58 -7.17 -4.73
N LEU A 418 -8.91 -8.31 -4.75
CA LEU A 418 -9.37 -9.55 -5.38
C LEU A 418 -10.69 -10.04 -4.78
N ALA A 419 -10.78 -10.08 -3.45
CA ALA A 419 -12.02 -10.43 -2.76
C ALA A 419 -13.16 -9.47 -3.08
N HIS A 420 -12.86 -8.17 -3.25
CA HIS A 420 -13.86 -7.19 -3.69
C HIS A 420 -14.33 -7.43 -5.12
N LEU A 421 -13.41 -7.79 -6.03
CA LEU A 421 -13.78 -8.15 -7.40
C LEU A 421 -14.67 -9.40 -7.43
N ASP A 422 -14.39 -10.40 -6.59
CA ASP A 422 -15.24 -11.60 -6.45
C ASP A 422 -16.65 -11.25 -5.97
N ASP A 423 -16.78 -10.43 -4.92
CA ASP A 423 -18.07 -9.97 -4.41
C ASP A 423 -18.88 -9.23 -5.50
N VAL A 424 -18.22 -8.32 -6.23
CA VAL A 424 -18.86 -7.57 -7.31
C VAL A 424 -19.27 -8.51 -8.45
N GLN A 425 -18.43 -9.48 -8.80
CA GLN A 425 -18.72 -10.46 -9.85
C GLN A 425 -19.95 -11.30 -9.49
N THR A 426 -20.00 -11.86 -8.28
CA THR A 426 -21.17 -12.61 -7.79
C THR A 426 -22.43 -11.75 -7.83
N HIS A 427 -22.36 -10.51 -7.35
CA HIS A 427 -23.52 -9.62 -7.39
C HIS A 427 -24.00 -9.29 -8.82
N VAL A 428 -23.08 -9.12 -9.76
CA VAL A 428 -23.40 -8.89 -11.18
C VAL A 428 -24.08 -10.11 -11.78
N GLU A 429 -23.57 -11.32 -11.50
CA GLU A 429 -24.16 -12.58 -11.96
C GLU A 429 -25.56 -12.79 -11.39
N ASP A 430 -25.74 -12.60 -10.08
CA ASP A 430 -27.05 -12.72 -9.42
C ASP A 430 -28.08 -11.76 -10.02
N THR A 431 -27.70 -10.48 -10.20
CA THR A 431 -28.59 -9.47 -10.81
C THR A 431 -28.94 -9.83 -12.25
N GLN A 432 -27.97 -10.38 -12.99
CA GLN A 432 -28.20 -10.85 -14.36
C GLN A 432 -29.20 -12.00 -14.38
N TYR A 433 -29.06 -12.99 -13.49
CA TYR A 433 -30.01 -14.11 -13.38
C TYR A 433 -31.42 -13.64 -13.00
N GLU A 434 -31.55 -12.69 -12.07
CA GLU A 434 -32.83 -12.12 -11.69
C GLU A 434 -33.54 -11.42 -12.86
N LEU A 435 -32.80 -10.62 -13.62
CA LEU A 435 -33.33 -9.94 -14.80
C LEU A 435 -33.69 -10.92 -15.92
N GLN A 436 -32.89 -11.96 -16.15
CA GLN A 436 -33.20 -13.02 -17.12
C GLN A 436 -34.48 -13.77 -16.72
N ARG A 437 -34.66 -14.04 -15.42
CA ARG A 437 -35.90 -14.62 -14.91
C ARG A 437 -37.09 -13.68 -15.13
N GLN A 438 -36.94 -12.39 -14.86
CA GLN A 438 -38.00 -11.39 -15.11
C GLN A 438 -38.39 -11.31 -16.60
N VAL A 439 -37.40 -11.36 -17.50
CA VAL A 439 -37.64 -11.43 -18.96
C VAL A 439 -38.45 -12.68 -19.28
N SER A 440 -38.02 -13.84 -18.78
CA SER A 440 -38.73 -15.10 -19.01
C SER A 440 -40.16 -15.09 -18.44
N GLU A 441 -40.37 -14.64 -17.21
CA GLU A 441 -41.70 -14.54 -16.59
C GLU A 441 -42.65 -13.60 -17.37
N THR A 442 -42.11 -12.55 -17.98
CA THR A 442 -42.90 -11.57 -18.71
C THR A 442 -43.18 -12.00 -20.16
N ALA A 443 -42.17 -12.55 -20.83
CA ALA A 443 -42.17 -12.81 -22.27
C ALA A 443 -42.47 -14.26 -22.65
N SER A 444 -42.25 -15.24 -21.78
CA SER A 444 -42.46 -16.66 -22.09
C SER A 444 -43.94 -17.03 -22.15
N ALA A 445 -44.27 -17.96 -23.03
CA ALA A 445 -45.59 -18.56 -23.13
C ALA A 445 -45.70 -19.79 -22.23
N ASP A 446 -46.83 -19.93 -21.53
CA ASP A 446 -47.21 -21.18 -20.86
C ASP A 446 -47.60 -22.21 -21.93
N ILE A 447 -46.63 -23.04 -22.35
CA ILE A 447 -46.80 -24.01 -23.43
C ILE A 447 -47.98 -24.96 -23.19
N PRO A 448 -48.15 -25.56 -21.98
CA PRO A 448 -49.35 -26.32 -21.66
C PRO A 448 -50.66 -25.56 -21.91
N GLN A 449 -50.75 -24.31 -21.46
CA GLN A 449 -51.95 -23.50 -21.65
C GLN A 449 -52.16 -23.12 -23.12
N VAL A 450 -51.09 -22.79 -23.85
CA VAL A 450 -51.12 -22.47 -25.29
C VAL A 450 -51.56 -23.69 -26.09
N ALA A 451 -51.08 -24.89 -25.76
CA ALA A 451 -51.48 -26.13 -26.43
C ALA A 451 -52.99 -26.41 -26.25
N LEU A 452 -53.51 -26.24 -25.02
CA LEU A 452 -54.95 -26.35 -24.74
C LEU A 452 -55.77 -25.32 -25.53
N GLN A 453 -55.33 -24.05 -25.54
CA GLN A 453 -56.00 -22.99 -26.29
C GLN A 453 -55.95 -23.22 -27.79
N LEU A 454 -54.84 -23.74 -28.31
CA LEU A 454 -54.67 -24.06 -29.73
C LEU A 454 -55.67 -25.15 -30.14
N GLN A 455 -55.81 -26.21 -29.34
CA GLN A 455 -56.80 -27.26 -29.58
C GLN A 455 -58.23 -26.71 -29.55
N GLN A 456 -58.57 -25.87 -28.55
CA GLN A 456 -59.88 -25.23 -28.47
C GLN A 456 -60.17 -24.33 -29.69
N ALA A 457 -59.18 -23.54 -30.14
CA ALA A 457 -59.31 -22.66 -31.29
C ALA A 457 -59.52 -23.45 -32.60
N GLN A 458 -58.83 -24.59 -32.76
CA GLN A 458 -59.05 -25.51 -33.88
C GLN A 458 -60.48 -26.08 -33.88
N SER A 459 -60.97 -26.53 -32.72
CA SER A 459 -62.34 -27.02 -32.59
C SER A 459 -63.37 -25.92 -32.89
N GLN A 460 -63.19 -24.70 -32.36
CA GLN A 460 -64.08 -23.57 -32.63
C GLN A 460 -64.12 -23.18 -34.11
N LEU A 461 -62.98 -23.20 -34.81
CA LEU A 461 -62.94 -22.96 -36.25
C LEU A 461 -63.74 -24.03 -37.01
N GLN A 462 -63.59 -25.32 -36.66
CA GLN A 462 -64.37 -26.41 -37.26
C GLN A 462 -65.88 -26.24 -37.01
N TYR A 463 -66.29 -25.91 -35.77
CA TYR A 463 -67.69 -25.64 -35.47
C TYR A 463 -68.25 -24.44 -36.24
N THR A 464 -67.46 -23.37 -36.38
CA THR A 464 -67.83 -22.17 -37.14
C THR A 464 -68.03 -22.51 -38.61
N LEU A 465 -67.12 -23.30 -39.21
CA LEU A 465 -67.24 -23.79 -40.60
C LEU A 465 -68.47 -24.70 -40.79
N ALA A 466 -68.73 -25.61 -39.85
CA ALA A 466 -69.90 -26.49 -39.89
C ALA A 466 -71.23 -25.75 -39.73
N THR A 467 -71.25 -24.70 -38.89
CA THR A 467 -72.44 -23.84 -38.70
C THR A 467 -72.68 -22.96 -39.92
N ALA A 468 -71.61 -22.50 -40.58
CA ALA A 468 -71.68 -21.80 -41.86
C ALA A 468 -72.36 -22.66 -42.93
N SER A 469 -71.93 -23.92 -43.06
CA SER A 469 -72.51 -24.84 -44.05
C SER A 469 -74.03 -24.98 -43.84
N ARG A 470 -74.49 -25.11 -42.59
CA ARG A 470 -75.92 -25.16 -42.25
C ARG A 470 -76.67 -23.86 -42.49
N LEU A 471 -76.07 -22.70 -42.24
CA LEU A 471 -76.68 -21.39 -42.52
C LEU A 471 -76.88 -21.15 -44.02
N PHE A 472 -75.92 -21.58 -44.84
CA PHE A 472 -76.05 -21.52 -46.30
C PHE A 472 -77.08 -22.54 -46.83
N ASP A 473 -77.18 -23.73 -46.22
CA ASP A 473 -78.18 -24.76 -46.57
C ASP A 473 -79.63 -24.35 -46.24
N VAL A 474 -79.88 -23.72 -45.07
CA VAL A 474 -81.25 -23.32 -44.65
C VAL A 474 -81.76 -22.11 -45.45
N SER A 475 -80.88 -21.20 -45.86
CA SER A 475 -81.26 -19.99 -46.60
C SER A 475 -81.76 -20.25 -48.03
N LEU A 476 -81.40 -21.38 -48.63
CA LEU A 476 -81.84 -21.78 -49.97
C LEU A 476 -83.17 -22.54 -49.95
N LEU A 477 -83.46 -23.29 -48.89
CA LEU A 477 -84.71 -24.05 -48.76
C LEU A 477 -85.89 -23.18 -48.34
N ASP A 478 -85.67 -22.14 -47.52
CA ASP A 478 -86.72 -21.17 -47.11
C ASP A 478 -86.99 -20.08 -48.18
N PHE A 479 -86.22 -20.08 -49.28
CA PHE A 479 -86.44 -19.21 -50.45
C PHE A 479 -87.29 -19.90 -51.55
N LEU A 480 -87.54 -21.21 -51.42
CA LEU A 480 -88.27 -22.05 -52.37
C LEU A 480 -89.52 -22.74 -51.79
N SER A 481 -89.93 -22.40 -50.57
CA SER A 481 -91.26 -22.68 -49.99
C SER A 481 -91.98 -21.37 -49.73
#